data_AF-A0A3D5YQ13-F1
#
_entry.id   AF-A0A3D5YQ13-F1
#
_cell.length_a   1.000
_cell.length_b   1.000
_cell.length_c   1.000
_cell.angle_alpha   90.00
_cell.angle_beta   90.00
_cell.angle_gamma   90.00
#
_symmetry.space_group_name_H-M   'P 1'
#
loop_
_entity.id
_entity.type
_entity.pdbx_description
1 polymer ?
#
loop_
_entity_poly.entity_id
_entity_poly.type
_entity_poly.pdbx_seq_one_letter_code
_entity_poly.pdbx_strand_id
1 'polypeptide(L)'
;SLKHLLILLISSLISIGIFNVVIDHWFYGQWVFSAYNYYYQNMVTGTMNSYGTDPFYTYIPMLLGYFPWGPIYVVATAWFIYRKPKHLFTAAIVPFFVIHSIIGHKEVRFMLPMIAFMPYIITTWLDKINFIDKFHSQKAYRITGKIIIWLNLIAFISMLIPAATEIGGWRYISQNYSQPTTIYYNAVKDRKLLFYIKPNIKLIPINSASEINCNNISNCLYLLDADRVESNVPGELKYSFFPLWMAKYNYNNWMKNVGHFNIYEINSSTRQAK
;
A
#
# COMPACT_ATOMS: atom_id res chain seq x y z
N SER A 1 -11.85 39.96 5.17
CA SER A 1 -12.81 40.17 4.05
C SER A 1 -12.53 39.18 2.93
N LEU A 2 -13.51 38.93 2.03
CA LEU A 2 -13.39 37.98 0.91
C LEU A 2 -12.13 38.21 0.05
N LYS A 3 -11.75 39.47 -0.16
CA LYS A 3 -10.53 39.88 -0.87
C LYS A 3 -9.26 39.28 -0.26
N HIS A 4 -9.13 39.32 1.06
CA HIS A 4 -7.95 38.77 1.75
C HIS A 4 -7.89 37.26 1.65
N LEU A 5 -9.05 36.60 1.73
CA LEU A 5 -9.16 35.15 1.55
C LEU A 5 -8.70 34.73 0.14
N LEU A 6 -9.16 35.44 -0.89
CA LEU A 6 -8.76 35.19 -2.28
C LEU A 6 -7.27 35.40 -2.49
N ILE A 7 -6.71 36.50 -1.98
CA ILE A 7 -5.27 36.77 -2.06
C ILE A 7 -4.48 35.64 -1.41
N LEU A 8 -4.89 35.20 -0.22
CA LEU A 8 -4.22 34.11 0.51
C LEU A 8 -4.33 32.79 -0.24
N LEU A 9 -5.48 32.49 -0.84
CA LEU A 9 -5.71 31.26 -1.59
C LEU A 9 -4.86 31.24 -2.87
N ILE A 10 -4.85 32.33 -3.63
CA ILE A 10 -4.04 32.48 -4.85
C ILE A 10 -2.55 32.43 -4.53
N SER A 11 -2.08 33.18 -3.51
CA SER A 11 -0.68 33.17 -3.12
C SER A 11 -0.22 31.79 -2.64
N SER A 12 -1.09 31.07 -1.91
CA SER A 12 -0.80 29.69 -1.50
C SER A 12 -0.68 28.75 -2.70
N LEU A 13 -1.59 28.84 -3.66
CA LEU A 13 -1.54 28.01 -4.88
C LEU A 13 -0.29 28.30 -5.72
N ILE A 14 0.07 29.58 -5.88
CA ILE A 14 1.28 30.00 -6.59
C ILE A 14 2.52 29.48 -5.85
N SER A 15 2.58 29.64 -4.52
CA SER A 15 3.69 29.15 -3.70
C SER A 15 3.84 27.64 -3.82
N ILE A 16 2.75 26.88 -3.73
CA ILE A 16 2.75 25.43 -3.92
C ILE A 16 3.24 25.06 -5.31
N GLY A 17 2.77 25.75 -6.36
CA GLY A 17 3.19 25.49 -7.75
C GLY A 17 4.69 25.74 -7.96
N ILE A 18 5.19 26.88 -7.50
CA ILE A 18 6.61 27.24 -7.60
C ILE A 18 7.46 26.26 -6.80
N PHE A 19 7.07 25.96 -5.56
CA PHE A 19 7.82 25.05 -4.70
C PHE A 19 7.88 23.64 -5.27
N ASN A 20 6.79 23.15 -5.89
CA ASN A 20 6.81 21.87 -6.61
C ASN A 20 7.84 21.87 -7.74
N VAL A 21 7.88 22.90 -8.58
CA VAL A 21 8.83 22.97 -9.70
C VAL A 21 10.28 23.05 -9.22
N VAL A 22 10.54 23.78 -8.12
CA VAL A 22 11.87 23.86 -7.51
C VAL A 22 12.31 22.51 -6.94
N ILE A 23 11.41 21.83 -6.23
CA ILE A 23 11.65 20.47 -5.72
C ILE A 23 11.88 19.50 -6.89
N ASP A 24 11.01 19.51 -7.89
CA ASP A 24 11.14 18.66 -9.07
C ASP A 24 12.50 18.87 -9.74
N HIS A 25 12.96 20.11 -9.88
CA HIS A 25 14.29 20.39 -10.42
C HIS A 25 15.40 19.84 -9.52
N TRP A 26 15.30 19.99 -8.19
CA TRP A 26 16.29 19.48 -7.25
C TRP A 26 16.40 17.94 -7.28
N PHE A 27 15.29 17.23 -7.40
CA PHE A 27 15.27 15.76 -7.41
C PHE A 27 15.52 15.15 -8.79
N TYR A 28 14.92 15.71 -9.85
CA TYR A 28 14.98 15.16 -11.20
C TYR A 28 16.10 15.77 -12.05
N GLY A 29 16.72 16.87 -11.63
CA GLY A 29 17.76 17.57 -12.39
C GLY A 29 17.23 18.33 -13.62
N GLN A 30 15.92 18.43 -13.78
CA GLN A 30 15.25 19.06 -14.92
C GLN A 30 14.07 19.91 -14.46
N TRP A 31 13.86 21.05 -15.12
CA TRP A 31 12.70 21.91 -14.86
C TRP A 31 11.43 21.24 -15.39
N VAL A 32 10.75 20.53 -14.50
CA VAL A 32 9.54 19.79 -14.79
C VAL A 32 8.47 20.20 -13.79
N PHE A 33 7.20 20.12 -14.21
CA PHE A 33 6.06 20.27 -13.32
C PHE A 33 5.34 18.93 -13.20
N SER A 34 5.78 18.12 -12.24
CA SER A 34 5.33 16.73 -12.06
C SER A 34 3.83 16.63 -11.82
N ALA A 35 3.23 17.58 -11.09
CA ALA A 35 1.79 17.64 -10.88
C ALA A 35 0.99 17.76 -12.18
N TYR A 36 1.44 18.59 -13.14
CA TYR A 36 0.80 18.69 -14.45
C TYR A 36 1.01 17.43 -15.29
N ASN A 37 2.21 16.87 -15.31
CA ASN A 37 2.47 15.63 -16.03
C ASN A 37 1.63 14.46 -15.49
N TYR A 38 1.47 14.38 -14.16
CA TYR A 38 0.58 13.42 -13.52
C TYR A 38 -0.88 13.64 -13.95
N TYR A 39 -1.37 14.89 -13.91
CA TYR A 39 -2.71 15.22 -14.40
C TYR A 39 -2.90 14.81 -15.87
N TYR A 40 -1.95 15.16 -16.74
CA TYR A 40 -2.01 14.86 -18.16
C TYR A 40 -2.06 13.34 -18.41
N GLN A 41 -1.16 12.58 -17.78
CA GLN A 41 -1.08 11.13 -17.94
C GLN A 41 -2.23 10.35 -17.29
N ASN A 42 -2.89 10.90 -16.27
CA ASN A 42 -3.98 10.18 -15.59
C ASN A 42 -5.36 10.61 -16.09
N MET A 43 -5.57 11.92 -16.27
CA MET A 43 -6.87 12.50 -16.58
C MET A 43 -7.05 12.77 -18.08
N VAL A 44 -6.02 13.26 -18.77
CA VAL A 44 -6.13 13.63 -20.19
C VAL A 44 -5.98 12.40 -21.09
N THR A 45 -4.97 11.57 -20.87
CA THR A 45 -4.78 10.33 -21.64
C THR A 45 -5.69 9.18 -21.15
N GLY A 46 -6.34 9.34 -19.99
CA GLY A 46 -7.29 8.38 -19.45
C GLY A 46 -6.66 7.10 -18.90
N THR A 47 -5.34 7.02 -18.76
CA THR A 47 -4.61 5.84 -18.25
C THR A 47 -5.16 5.37 -16.90
N MET A 48 -5.62 6.30 -16.07
CA MET A 48 -6.16 5.98 -14.75
C MET A 48 -7.40 5.08 -14.81
N ASN A 49 -8.21 5.17 -15.88
CA ASN A 49 -9.40 4.32 -16.05
C ASN A 49 -9.03 2.87 -16.42
N SER A 50 -7.82 2.62 -16.93
CA SER A 50 -7.35 1.25 -17.20
C SER A 50 -7.10 0.43 -15.93
N TYR A 51 -6.99 1.09 -14.77
CA TYR A 51 -6.86 0.44 -13.46
C TYR A 51 -8.21 0.11 -12.80
N GLY A 52 -9.32 0.31 -13.52
CA GLY A 52 -10.68 0.06 -13.03
C GLY A 52 -11.34 1.29 -12.42
N THR A 53 -12.68 1.27 -12.40
CA THR A 53 -13.53 2.34 -11.88
C THR A 53 -14.47 1.79 -10.83
N ASP A 54 -14.58 2.49 -9.71
CA ASP A 54 -15.43 2.12 -8.59
C ASP A 54 -16.38 3.26 -8.20
N PRO A 55 -17.58 2.94 -7.69
CA PRO A 55 -18.53 3.95 -7.25
C PRO A 55 -18.03 4.74 -6.03
N PHE A 56 -18.58 5.93 -5.81
CA PHE A 56 -18.14 6.82 -4.72
C PHE A 56 -18.25 6.19 -3.32
N TYR A 57 -19.25 5.34 -3.10
CA TYR A 57 -19.48 4.72 -1.80
C TYR A 57 -18.41 3.71 -1.43
N THR A 58 -17.55 3.26 -2.37
CA THR A 58 -16.44 2.33 -2.14
C THR A 58 -15.43 2.86 -1.11
N TYR A 59 -15.32 4.18 -0.93
CA TYR A 59 -14.52 4.74 0.15
C TYR A 59 -15.01 4.37 1.55
N ILE A 60 -16.32 4.14 1.73
CA ILE A 60 -16.87 3.74 3.04
C ILE A 60 -16.34 2.36 3.46
N PRO A 61 -16.58 1.25 2.74
CA PRO A 61 -16.03 -0.05 3.12
C PRO A 61 -14.50 -0.05 3.15
N MET A 62 -13.82 0.72 2.28
CA MET A 62 -12.37 0.89 2.39
C MET A 62 -11.97 1.52 3.73
N LEU A 63 -12.59 2.62 4.16
CA LEU A 63 -12.30 3.23 5.45
C LEU A 63 -12.60 2.28 6.61
N LEU A 64 -13.72 1.56 6.55
CA LEU A 64 -14.11 0.57 7.56
C LEU A 64 -13.13 -0.61 7.66
N GLY A 65 -12.58 -1.07 6.54
CA GLY A 65 -11.72 -2.25 6.47
C GLY A 65 -10.22 -1.98 6.62
N TYR A 66 -9.72 -0.84 6.11
CA TYR A 66 -8.30 -0.51 6.14
C TYR A 66 -7.84 0.07 7.48
N PHE A 67 -8.72 0.73 8.21
CA PHE A 67 -8.36 1.41 9.45
C PHE A 67 -9.12 0.81 10.64
N PRO A 68 -8.45 0.47 11.75
CA PRO A 68 -9.12 0.01 12.96
C PRO A 68 -10.15 1.01 13.50
N TRP A 69 -9.87 2.31 13.33
CA TRP A 69 -10.76 3.40 13.68
C TRP A 69 -11.78 3.74 12.60
N GLY A 70 -11.73 3.09 11.44
CA GLY A 70 -12.59 3.34 10.29
C GLY A 70 -14.06 3.51 10.65
N PRO A 71 -14.68 2.55 11.36
CA PRO A 71 -16.08 2.66 11.78
C PRO A 71 -16.36 3.88 12.66
N ILE A 72 -15.52 4.12 13.67
CA ILE A 72 -15.67 5.28 14.57
C ILE A 72 -15.46 6.58 13.81
N TYR A 73 -14.49 6.61 12.91
CA TYR A 73 -14.16 7.77 12.09
C TYR A 73 -15.28 8.12 11.12
N VAL A 74 -15.90 7.14 10.46
CA VAL A 74 -17.05 7.36 9.56
C VAL A 74 -18.22 7.97 10.34
N VAL A 75 -18.56 7.39 11.51
CA VAL A 75 -19.65 7.91 12.36
C VAL A 75 -19.32 9.31 12.90
N ALA A 76 -18.10 9.52 13.39
CA ALA A 76 -17.65 10.80 13.93
C ALA A 76 -17.62 11.88 12.83
N THR A 77 -17.18 11.54 11.62
CA THR A 77 -17.13 12.46 10.47
C THR A 77 -18.53 12.84 10.01
N ALA A 78 -19.45 11.88 9.89
CA ALA A 78 -20.85 12.16 9.55
C ALA A 78 -21.51 13.09 10.59
N TRP A 79 -21.29 12.80 11.88
CA TRP A 79 -21.74 13.66 12.96
C TRP A 79 -21.12 15.05 12.90
N PHE A 80 -19.81 15.14 12.62
CA PHE A 80 -19.06 16.39 12.59
C PHE A 80 -19.54 17.30 11.46
N ILE A 81 -19.73 16.75 10.26
CA ILE A 81 -20.26 17.48 9.10
C ILE A 81 -21.67 18.00 9.41
N TYR A 82 -22.53 17.14 9.97
CA TYR A 82 -23.91 17.50 10.30
C TYR A 82 -24.02 18.57 11.40
N ARG A 83 -23.22 18.45 12.47
CA ARG A 83 -23.30 19.36 13.62
C ARG A 83 -22.44 20.61 13.50
N LYS A 84 -21.37 20.57 12.71
CA LYS A 84 -20.41 21.67 12.54
C LYS A 84 -20.21 22.02 11.05
N PRO A 85 -21.27 22.40 10.31
CA PRO A 85 -21.18 22.64 8.86
C PRO A 85 -20.26 23.80 8.47
N LYS A 86 -20.13 24.81 9.35
CA LYS A 86 -19.30 26.01 9.12
C LYS A 86 -17.85 25.86 9.62
N HIS A 87 -17.48 24.70 10.16
CA HIS A 87 -16.13 24.47 10.68
C HIS A 87 -15.12 24.31 9.55
N LEU A 88 -13.89 24.77 9.76
CA LEU A 88 -12.80 24.70 8.77
C LEU A 88 -12.61 23.28 8.22
N PHE A 89 -12.55 22.28 9.10
CA PHE A 89 -12.43 20.88 8.67
C PHE A 89 -13.63 20.36 7.90
N THR A 90 -14.86 20.79 8.20
CA THR A 90 -16.02 20.42 7.38
C THR A 90 -15.91 21.05 5.99
N ALA A 91 -15.51 22.32 5.93
CA ALA A 91 -15.26 23.03 4.69
C ALA A 91 -14.08 22.46 3.89
N ALA A 92 -13.16 21.71 4.51
CA ALA A 92 -12.09 20.99 3.82
C ALA A 92 -12.53 19.59 3.38
N ILE A 93 -13.15 18.81 4.28
CA ILE A 93 -13.52 17.40 4.08
C ILE A 93 -14.58 17.25 3.02
N VAL A 94 -15.64 18.06 3.06
CA VAL A 94 -16.78 17.92 2.14
C VAL A 94 -16.36 18.13 0.68
N PRO A 95 -15.74 19.26 0.27
CA PRO A 95 -15.33 19.42 -1.12
C PRO A 95 -14.25 18.42 -1.52
N PHE A 96 -13.33 18.09 -0.62
CA PHE A 96 -12.32 17.06 -0.89
C PHE A 96 -12.95 15.71 -1.22
N PHE A 97 -13.89 15.24 -0.39
CA PHE A 97 -14.60 13.98 -0.59
C PHE A 97 -15.43 14.01 -1.88
N VAL A 98 -16.11 15.12 -2.17
CA VAL A 98 -16.92 15.26 -3.40
C VAL A 98 -16.05 15.20 -4.65
N ILE A 99 -14.93 15.93 -4.69
CA ILE A 99 -14.01 15.91 -5.84
C ILE A 99 -13.47 14.49 -6.06
N HIS A 100 -13.00 13.83 -5.00
CA HIS A 100 -12.49 12.46 -5.10
C HIS A 100 -13.60 11.43 -5.36
N SER A 101 -14.86 11.75 -5.07
CA SER A 101 -16.01 10.92 -5.42
C SER A 101 -16.29 10.90 -6.92
N ILE A 102 -15.95 11.97 -7.65
CA ILE A 102 -16.13 12.07 -9.11
C ILE A 102 -15.06 11.28 -9.87
N ILE A 103 -13.85 11.20 -9.33
CA ILE A 103 -12.71 10.50 -9.95
C ILE A 103 -12.97 8.99 -10.01
N GLY A 104 -13.06 8.37 -11.19
CA GLY A 104 -13.52 6.97 -11.33
C GLY A 104 -12.68 5.94 -10.57
N HIS A 105 -11.35 6.08 -10.59
CA HIS A 105 -10.44 5.19 -9.88
C HIS A 105 -10.39 5.49 -8.38
N LYS A 106 -10.54 4.46 -7.53
CA LYS A 106 -10.64 4.61 -6.08
C LYS A 106 -9.52 3.85 -5.38
N GLU A 107 -8.78 4.57 -4.55
CA GLU A 107 -7.79 3.96 -3.66
C GLU A 107 -7.83 4.62 -2.29
N VAL A 108 -7.62 3.82 -1.25
CA VAL A 108 -7.63 4.31 0.13
C VAL A 108 -6.60 5.43 0.36
N ARG A 109 -5.47 5.40 -0.37
CA ARG A 109 -4.41 6.41 -0.26
C ARG A 109 -4.86 7.80 -0.68
N PHE A 110 -5.83 7.91 -1.57
CA PHE A 110 -6.40 9.22 -1.94
C PHE A 110 -7.15 9.86 -0.77
N MET A 111 -7.58 9.10 0.22
CA MET A 111 -8.25 9.62 1.41
C MET A 111 -7.29 10.08 2.50
N LEU A 112 -5.96 9.87 2.35
CA LEU A 112 -4.97 10.20 3.39
C LEU A 112 -5.05 11.66 3.89
N PRO A 113 -5.23 12.70 3.04
CA PRO A 113 -5.38 14.08 3.52
C PRO A 113 -6.59 14.26 4.44
N MET A 114 -7.68 13.56 4.17
CA MET A 114 -8.89 13.58 5.01
C MET A 114 -8.66 12.83 6.33
N ILE A 115 -8.03 11.65 6.24
CA ILE A 115 -7.71 10.78 7.38
C ILE A 115 -6.72 11.46 8.34
N ALA A 116 -5.89 12.39 7.88
CA ALA A 116 -5.02 13.18 8.75
C ALA A 116 -5.80 13.95 9.85
N PHE A 117 -7.08 14.28 9.60
CA PHE A 117 -7.96 14.92 10.59
C PHE A 117 -8.68 13.93 11.52
N MET A 118 -8.48 12.63 11.33
CA MET A 118 -9.15 11.56 12.09
C MET A 118 -9.01 11.71 13.61
N PRO A 119 -7.81 11.91 14.20
CA PRO A 119 -7.68 12.01 15.65
C PRO A 119 -8.55 13.12 16.23
N TYR A 120 -8.52 14.31 15.63
CA TYR A 120 -9.29 15.46 16.09
C TYR A 120 -10.81 15.24 15.97
N ILE A 121 -11.27 14.67 14.85
CA ILE A 121 -12.70 14.45 14.63
C ILE A 121 -13.24 13.40 15.59
N ILE A 122 -12.48 12.31 15.80
CA ILE A 122 -12.84 11.27 16.75
C ILE A 122 -12.88 11.83 18.18
N THR A 123 -11.84 12.54 18.64
CA THR A 123 -11.81 13.06 20.01
C THR A 123 -12.95 14.05 20.25
N THR A 124 -13.22 14.95 19.30
CA THR A 124 -14.35 15.88 19.39
C THR A 124 -15.69 15.15 19.55
N TRP A 125 -15.86 14.02 18.86
CA TRP A 125 -17.07 13.21 18.96
C TRP A 125 -17.13 12.43 20.30
N LEU A 126 -16.02 11.86 20.74
CA LEU A 126 -15.90 11.15 22.02
C LEU A 126 -16.17 12.08 23.21
N ASP A 127 -15.66 13.30 23.17
CA ASP A 127 -15.93 14.35 24.17
C ASP A 127 -17.42 14.67 24.19
N LYS A 128 -18.06 14.79 23.01
CA LYS A 128 -19.50 15.10 22.94
C LYS A 128 -20.37 14.03 23.62
N ILE A 129 -19.97 12.76 23.55
CA ILE A 129 -20.72 11.66 24.17
C ILE A 129 -20.28 11.39 25.61
N ASN A 130 -19.40 12.23 26.18
CA ASN A 130 -18.75 12.07 27.48
C ASN A 130 -18.15 10.68 27.64
N PHE A 131 -17.44 10.20 26.59
CA PHE A 131 -16.92 8.84 26.56
C PHE A 131 -15.98 8.56 27.72
N ILE A 132 -15.11 9.52 28.08
CA ILE A 132 -14.12 9.37 29.16
C ILE A 132 -14.82 9.18 30.52
N ASP A 133 -15.78 10.03 30.87
CA ASP A 133 -16.53 9.90 32.12
C ASP A 133 -17.28 8.57 32.20
N LYS A 134 -17.89 8.15 31.07
CA LYS A 134 -18.56 6.85 30.97
C LYS A 134 -17.59 5.68 30.99
N PHE A 135 -16.38 5.83 30.48
CA PHE A 135 -15.34 4.80 30.52
C PHE A 135 -14.91 4.50 31.97
N HIS A 136 -14.79 5.52 32.81
CA HIS A 136 -14.51 5.36 34.23
C HIS A 136 -15.70 4.79 35.01
N SER A 137 -16.92 5.31 34.77
CA SER A 137 -18.12 4.97 35.55
C SER A 137 -18.84 3.68 35.10
N GLN A 138 -18.85 3.37 33.81
CA GLN A 138 -19.68 2.30 33.24
C GLN A 138 -18.85 1.12 32.71
N LYS A 139 -19.22 -0.11 33.11
CA LYS A 139 -18.53 -1.34 32.70
C LYS A 139 -18.52 -1.52 31.17
N ALA A 140 -19.64 -1.24 30.49
CA ALA A 140 -19.76 -1.43 29.04
C ALA A 140 -18.80 -0.54 28.25
N TYR A 141 -18.67 0.74 28.60
CA TYR A 141 -17.73 1.68 27.96
C TYR A 141 -16.27 1.29 28.24
N ARG A 142 -15.97 0.80 29.45
CA ARG A 142 -14.64 0.29 29.79
C ARG A 142 -14.23 -0.91 28.96
N ILE A 143 -15.14 -1.88 28.78
CA ILE A 143 -14.90 -3.05 27.92
C ILE A 143 -14.69 -2.58 26.48
N THR A 144 -15.58 -1.72 25.98
CA THR A 144 -15.51 -1.19 24.61
C THR A 144 -14.18 -0.46 24.36
N GLY A 145 -13.77 0.44 25.26
CA GLY A 145 -12.50 1.16 25.14
C GLY A 145 -11.28 0.24 25.21
N LYS A 146 -11.31 -0.79 26.06
CA LYS A 146 -10.23 -1.81 26.09
C LYS A 146 -10.15 -2.60 24.80
N ILE A 147 -11.29 -3.04 24.24
CA ILE A 147 -11.33 -3.76 22.95
C ILE A 147 -10.72 -2.88 21.86
N ILE A 148 -11.14 -1.61 21.80
CA ILE A 148 -10.61 -0.63 20.85
C ILE A 148 -9.09 -0.48 20.99
N ILE A 149 -8.56 -0.31 22.20
CA ILE A 149 -7.11 -0.20 22.44
C ILE A 149 -6.38 -1.46 21.94
N TRP A 150 -6.89 -2.66 22.26
CA TRP A 150 -6.27 -3.92 21.83
C TRP A 150 -6.29 -4.10 20.31
N LEU A 151 -7.42 -3.84 19.65
CA LEU A 151 -7.50 -3.88 18.20
C LEU A 151 -6.49 -2.93 17.54
N ASN A 152 -6.27 -1.77 18.16
CA ASN A 152 -5.29 -0.79 17.69
C ASN A 152 -3.85 -1.22 17.92
N LEU A 153 -3.54 -1.84 19.06
CA LEU A 153 -2.21 -2.40 19.28
C LEU A 153 -1.91 -3.50 18.25
N ILE A 154 -2.88 -4.37 17.95
CA ILE A 154 -2.72 -5.41 16.93
C ILE A 154 -2.48 -4.80 15.55
N ALA A 155 -3.28 -3.80 15.15
CA ALA A 155 -3.12 -3.14 13.86
C ALA A 155 -1.84 -2.31 13.77
N PHE A 156 -1.41 -1.67 14.86
CA PHE A 156 -0.12 -0.99 14.92
C PHE A 156 1.03 -1.98 14.71
N ILE A 157 0.98 -3.14 15.37
CA ILE A 157 1.95 -4.21 15.18
C ILE A 157 1.92 -4.70 13.72
N SER A 158 0.75 -4.84 13.09
CA SER A 158 0.68 -5.25 11.68
C SER A 158 1.26 -4.21 10.73
N MET A 159 1.16 -2.91 11.05
CA MET A 159 1.79 -1.84 10.27
C MET A 159 3.34 -1.86 10.32
N LEU A 160 3.93 -2.57 11.29
CA LEU A 160 5.39 -2.79 11.31
C LEU A 160 5.84 -3.82 10.25
N ILE A 161 4.91 -4.58 9.69
CA ILE A 161 5.18 -5.49 8.58
C ILE A 161 5.27 -4.65 7.30
N PRO A 162 6.37 -4.73 6.52
CA PRO A 162 6.49 -4.01 5.27
C PRO A 162 5.34 -4.33 4.32
N ALA A 163 4.75 -3.30 3.70
CA ALA A 163 3.63 -3.49 2.76
C ALA A 163 4.05 -4.26 1.49
N ALA A 164 5.32 -4.14 1.08
CA ALA A 164 5.91 -4.87 -0.03
C ALA A 164 6.95 -5.87 0.51
N THR A 165 6.46 -7.05 0.91
CA THR A 165 7.27 -8.11 1.52
C THR A 165 8.27 -8.73 0.54
N GLU A 166 8.01 -8.63 -0.77
CA GLU A 166 8.88 -9.04 -1.87
C GLU A 166 10.24 -8.33 -1.91
N ILE A 167 10.33 -7.11 -1.34
CA ILE A 167 11.57 -6.33 -1.32
C ILE A 167 12.68 -7.08 -0.59
N GLY A 168 12.33 -7.88 0.43
CA GLY A 168 13.27 -8.72 1.15
C GLY A 168 13.97 -9.74 0.26
N GLY A 169 13.23 -10.37 -0.66
CA GLY A 169 13.77 -11.33 -1.63
C GLY A 169 14.69 -10.67 -2.64
N TRP A 170 14.29 -9.51 -3.18
CA TRP A 170 15.13 -8.74 -4.09
C TRP A 170 16.43 -8.27 -3.44
N ARG A 171 16.36 -7.80 -2.19
CA ARG A 171 17.54 -7.43 -1.40
C ARG A 171 18.45 -8.63 -1.17
N TYR A 172 17.90 -9.80 -0.86
CA TYR A 172 18.65 -11.05 -0.69
C TYR A 172 19.42 -11.41 -1.96
N ILE A 173 18.76 -11.36 -3.13
CA ILE A 173 19.41 -11.62 -4.43
C ILE A 173 20.56 -10.65 -4.64
N SER A 174 20.31 -9.36 -4.45
CA SER A 174 21.30 -8.30 -4.68
C SER A 174 22.54 -8.45 -3.80
N GLN A 175 22.40 -8.94 -2.57
CA GLN A 175 23.49 -9.11 -1.61
C GLN A 175 24.30 -10.40 -1.83
N ASN A 176 23.65 -11.49 -2.26
CA ASN A 176 24.30 -12.81 -2.35
C ASN A 176 24.76 -13.17 -3.77
N TYR A 177 24.21 -12.54 -4.82
CA TYR A 177 24.47 -12.88 -6.21
C TYR A 177 25.12 -11.73 -6.98
N SER A 178 26.46 -11.71 -6.97
CA SER A 178 27.26 -10.70 -7.69
C SER A 178 27.64 -11.09 -9.12
N GLN A 179 27.59 -12.38 -9.47
CA GLN A 179 27.89 -12.90 -10.80
C GLN A 179 26.68 -12.81 -11.74
N PRO A 180 26.85 -12.97 -13.07
CA PRO A 180 25.73 -13.06 -14.00
C PRO A 180 24.70 -14.10 -13.54
N THR A 181 23.47 -13.66 -13.30
CA THR A 181 22.42 -14.48 -12.68
C THR A 181 21.17 -14.41 -13.53
N THR A 182 20.66 -15.58 -13.92
CA THR A 182 19.37 -15.68 -14.62
C THR A 182 18.31 -16.09 -13.64
N ILE A 183 17.24 -15.31 -13.60
CA ILE A 183 16.13 -15.46 -12.68
C ILE A 183 14.89 -15.77 -13.50
N TYR A 184 14.42 -17.01 -13.36
CA TYR A 184 13.11 -17.41 -13.84
C TYR A 184 12.08 -17.03 -12.78
N TYR A 185 11.11 -16.18 -13.14
CA TYR A 185 10.10 -15.74 -12.19
C TYR A 185 8.71 -16.15 -12.66
N ASN A 186 8.00 -16.88 -11.78
CA ASN A 186 6.59 -17.21 -11.94
C ASN A 186 5.78 -16.29 -11.03
N ALA A 187 5.52 -15.07 -11.51
CA ALA A 187 4.80 -14.04 -10.76
C ALA A 187 3.70 -13.40 -11.61
N VAL A 188 2.70 -12.82 -10.94
CA VAL A 188 1.68 -11.99 -11.60
C VAL A 188 2.34 -10.74 -12.20
N LYS A 189 1.95 -10.34 -13.42
CA LYS A 189 2.56 -9.22 -14.17
C LYS A 189 2.67 -7.92 -13.36
N ASP A 190 1.75 -7.70 -12.44
CA ASP A 190 1.60 -6.43 -11.69
C ASP A 190 2.43 -6.36 -10.40
N ARG A 191 3.10 -7.45 -9.98
CA ARG A 191 3.97 -7.50 -8.78
C ARG A 191 5.45 -7.27 -9.07
N LYS A 192 5.77 -6.54 -10.15
CA LYS A 192 7.15 -6.21 -10.52
C LYS A 192 7.65 -4.97 -9.79
N LEU A 193 7.84 -5.06 -8.49
CA LEU A 193 8.64 -4.07 -7.77
C LEU A 193 10.12 -4.41 -7.95
N LEU A 194 10.73 -3.91 -9.01
CA LEU A 194 12.12 -4.17 -9.42
C LEU A 194 13.14 -3.36 -8.60
N PHE A 195 13.01 -3.35 -7.26
CA PHE A 195 14.02 -2.73 -6.39
C PHE A 195 15.26 -3.61 -6.28
N TYR A 196 16.44 -2.99 -6.09
CA TYR A 196 17.73 -3.67 -5.90
C TYR A 196 18.25 -4.51 -7.08
N ILE A 197 17.60 -4.46 -8.26
CA ILE A 197 18.02 -5.21 -9.45
C ILE A 197 19.27 -4.57 -10.04
N LYS A 198 20.32 -5.40 -10.19
CA LYS A 198 21.59 -5.03 -10.80
C LYS A 198 21.62 -5.39 -12.29
N PRO A 199 22.45 -4.73 -13.13
CA PRO A 199 22.53 -5.01 -14.57
C PRO A 199 22.96 -6.44 -14.94
N ASN A 200 23.62 -7.17 -14.04
CA ASN A 200 24.03 -8.56 -14.22
C ASN A 200 22.90 -9.58 -13.99
N ILE A 201 21.67 -9.12 -13.73
CA ILE A 201 20.50 -9.96 -13.50
C ILE A 201 19.63 -9.99 -14.75
N LYS A 202 19.41 -11.18 -15.31
CA LYS A 202 18.48 -11.41 -16.42
C LYS A 202 17.19 -12.01 -15.90
N LEU A 203 16.06 -11.33 -16.09
CA LEU A 203 14.73 -11.79 -15.67
C LEU A 203 13.99 -12.46 -16.84
N ILE A 204 13.49 -13.68 -16.63
CA ILE A 204 12.70 -14.43 -17.62
C ILE A 204 11.35 -14.80 -16.99
N PRO A 205 10.21 -14.25 -17.49
CA PRO A 205 8.89 -14.66 -17.03
C PRO A 205 8.59 -16.09 -17.51
N ILE A 206 8.05 -16.91 -16.63
CA ILE A 206 7.57 -18.27 -16.94
C ILE A 206 6.22 -18.54 -16.27
N ASN A 207 5.47 -19.50 -16.79
CA ASN A 207 4.20 -19.92 -16.19
C ASN A 207 4.33 -21.20 -15.37
N SER A 208 5.29 -22.06 -15.69
CA SER A 208 5.60 -23.29 -14.96
C SER A 208 7.10 -23.52 -14.83
N ALA A 209 7.49 -24.21 -13.74
CA ALA A 209 8.87 -24.63 -13.50
C ALA A 209 9.46 -25.53 -14.62
N SER A 210 8.62 -26.13 -15.47
CA SER A 210 9.05 -26.92 -16.63
C SER A 210 9.80 -26.11 -17.69
N GLU A 211 9.52 -24.81 -17.80
CA GLU A 211 10.12 -23.90 -18.79
C GLU A 211 11.56 -23.50 -18.45
N ILE A 212 12.02 -23.81 -17.23
CA ILE A 212 13.33 -23.39 -16.74
C ILE A 212 14.43 -24.11 -17.54
N ASN A 213 15.45 -23.37 -17.99
CA ASN A 213 16.65 -23.94 -18.58
C ASN A 213 17.90 -23.30 -17.99
N CYS A 214 18.65 -24.07 -17.19
CA CYS A 214 19.84 -23.60 -16.49
C CYS A 214 21.16 -23.94 -17.22
N ASN A 215 21.11 -24.39 -18.47
CA ASN A 215 22.30 -24.80 -19.20
C ASN A 215 23.25 -23.61 -19.40
N ASN A 216 24.53 -23.78 -19.03
CA ASN A 216 25.59 -22.77 -19.14
C ASN A 216 25.33 -21.46 -18.36
N ILE A 217 24.53 -21.51 -17.29
CA ILE A 217 24.27 -20.35 -16.43
C ILE A 217 25.04 -20.52 -15.12
N SER A 218 25.83 -19.53 -14.73
CA SER A 218 26.57 -19.53 -13.46
C SER A 218 25.65 -19.63 -12.25
N ASN A 219 24.62 -18.79 -12.21
CA ASN A 219 23.59 -18.80 -11.16
C ASN A 219 22.21 -18.87 -11.79
N CYS A 220 21.48 -19.94 -11.53
CA CYS A 220 20.12 -20.15 -12.00
C CYS A 220 19.14 -20.12 -10.83
N LEU A 221 18.30 -19.09 -10.77
CA LEU A 221 17.33 -18.91 -9.69
C LEU A 221 15.90 -19.07 -10.21
N TYR A 222 15.05 -19.65 -9.37
CA TYR A 222 13.62 -19.71 -9.56
C TYR A 222 12.89 -18.96 -8.45
N LEU A 223 12.06 -17.99 -8.84
CA LEU A 223 11.21 -17.21 -7.94
C LEU A 223 9.78 -17.69 -8.09
N LEU A 224 9.25 -18.23 -7.00
CA LEU A 224 7.86 -18.67 -6.90
C LEU A 224 7.06 -17.67 -6.06
N ASP A 225 6.04 -17.07 -6.66
CA ASP A 225 5.09 -16.18 -5.99
C ASP A 225 4.18 -16.96 -5.03
N ALA A 226 3.81 -16.33 -3.91
CA ALA A 226 2.90 -16.85 -2.90
C ALA A 226 1.55 -17.31 -3.45
N ASP A 227 1.09 -16.69 -4.53
CA ASP A 227 -0.19 -17.02 -5.19
C ASP A 227 -0.09 -18.19 -6.17
N ARG A 228 1.12 -18.70 -6.44
CA ARG A 228 1.35 -19.82 -7.36
C ARG A 228 1.56 -21.11 -6.59
N VAL A 229 0.87 -22.15 -7.03
CA VAL A 229 1.04 -23.51 -6.51
C VAL A 229 1.77 -24.32 -7.56
N GLU A 230 2.95 -24.81 -7.22
CA GLU A 230 3.73 -25.73 -8.06
C GLU A 230 3.97 -27.02 -7.27
N SER A 231 3.56 -28.16 -7.83
CA SER A 231 3.64 -29.46 -7.15
C SER A 231 5.07 -29.94 -6.94
N ASN A 232 5.97 -29.57 -7.86
CA ASN A 232 7.38 -29.93 -7.84
C ASN A 232 8.22 -28.70 -8.09
N VAL A 233 8.66 -28.05 -7.02
CA VAL A 233 9.57 -26.90 -7.11
C VAL A 233 11.01 -27.41 -7.28
N PRO A 234 11.71 -27.06 -8.38
CA PRO A 234 13.08 -27.47 -8.59
C PRO A 234 14.05 -26.63 -7.73
N GLY A 235 15.13 -27.28 -7.28
CA GLY A 235 16.24 -26.60 -6.59
C GLY A 235 16.11 -26.56 -5.07
N GLU A 236 17.11 -25.94 -4.44
CA GLU A 236 17.20 -25.78 -2.99
C GLU A 236 16.62 -24.42 -2.57
N LEU A 237 15.77 -24.40 -1.54
CA LEU A 237 15.21 -23.16 -1.01
C LEU A 237 16.31 -22.34 -0.32
N LYS A 238 16.65 -21.17 -0.87
CA LYS A 238 17.65 -20.24 -0.33
C LYS A 238 17.06 -19.08 0.46
N TYR A 239 15.84 -18.67 0.11
CA TYR A 239 15.14 -17.59 0.82
C TYR A 239 13.64 -17.84 0.86
N SER A 240 13.05 -17.60 2.03
CA SER A 240 11.62 -17.58 2.25
C SER A 240 11.31 -16.38 3.13
N PHE A 241 10.27 -15.62 2.77
CA PHE A 241 9.82 -14.50 3.60
C PHE A 241 9.29 -14.98 4.96
N PHE A 242 8.51 -16.06 4.93
CA PHE A 242 8.00 -16.68 6.15
C PHE A 242 8.95 -17.76 6.67
N PRO A 243 9.17 -17.84 7.99
CA PRO A 243 9.86 -18.98 8.58
C PRO A 243 9.16 -20.30 8.24
N LEU A 244 9.92 -21.36 7.97
CA LEU A 244 9.37 -22.66 7.57
C LEU A 244 8.37 -23.24 8.58
N TRP A 245 8.57 -22.99 9.88
CA TRP A 245 7.66 -23.45 10.93
C TRP A 245 6.29 -22.78 10.84
N MET A 246 6.20 -21.58 10.24
CA MET A 246 4.96 -20.82 10.13
C MET A 246 3.98 -21.44 9.13
N ALA A 247 4.46 -22.28 8.21
CA ALA A 247 3.62 -23.02 7.27
C ALA A 247 2.55 -23.88 7.97
N LYS A 248 2.82 -24.34 9.21
CA LYS A 248 1.85 -25.09 10.05
C LYS A 248 0.61 -24.27 10.43
N TYR A 249 0.73 -22.94 10.39
CA TYR A 249 -0.33 -22.01 10.76
C TYR A 249 -1.01 -21.37 9.54
N ASN A 250 -0.80 -21.91 8.33
CA ASN A 250 -1.39 -21.40 7.09
C ASN A 250 -2.88 -21.77 6.93
N TYR A 251 -3.70 -21.50 7.93
CA TYR A 251 -5.13 -21.78 7.88
C TYR A 251 -5.81 -20.94 6.79
N ASN A 252 -6.69 -21.57 6.00
CA ASN A 252 -7.38 -20.94 4.86
C ASN A 252 -6.44 -20.27 3.83
N ASN A 253 -5.18 -20.72 3.76
CA ASN A 253 -4.15 -20.17 2.88
C ASN A 253 -3.92 -18.66 3.06
N TRP A 254 -4.03 -18.11 4.28
CA TRP A 254 -3.88 -16.66 4.51
C TRP A 254 -2.52 -16.11 4.05
N MET A 255 -1.47 -16.94 4.05
CA MET A 255 -0.13 -16.52 3.64
C MET A 255 -0.06 -16.11 2.16
N LYS A 256 -0.97 -16.61 1.30
CA LYS A 256 -1.05 -16.20 -0.12
C LYS A 256 -1.42 -14.72 -0.27
N ASN A 257 -2.17 -14.18 0.69
CA ASN A 257 -2.61 -12.78 0.68
C ASN A 257 -1.47 -11.81 1.00
N VAL A 258 -0.30 -12.32 1.40
CA VAL A 258 0.92 -11.55 1.63
C VAL A 258 1.81 -11.73 0.40
N GLY A 259 2.10 -10.63 -0.32
CA GLY A 259 2.89 -10.67 -1.55
C GLY A 259 4.35 -11.01 -1.31
N HIS A 260 4.73 -12.28 -1.35
CA HIS A 260 6.11 -12.71 -1.12
C HIS A 260 6.58 -13.68 -2.20
N PHE A 261 7.90 -13.82 -2.32
CA PHE A 261 8.53 -14.79 -3.19
C PHE A 261 9.43 -15.72 -2.38
N ASN A 262 9.38 -16.99 -2.72
CA ASN A 262 10.38 -17.96 -2.30
C ASN A 262 11.42 -18.09 -3.41
N ILE A 263 12.70 -18.11 -3.03
CA ILE A 263 13.83 -18.17 -3.96
C ILE A 263 14.46 -19.54 -3.86
N TYR A 264 14.51 -20.22 -4.99
CA TYR A 264 15.12 -21.53 -5.14
C TYR A 264 16.35 -21.41 -6.04
N GLU A 265 17.44 -22.02 -5.63
CA GLU A 265 18.66 -22.12 -6.42
C GLU A 265 18.69 -23.49 -7.11
N ILE A 266 18.80 -23.47 -8.44
CA ILE A 266 18.80 -24.66 -9.26
C ILE A 266 20.25 -24.97 -9.63
N ASN A 267 20.81 -25.97 -8.97
CA ASN A 267 22.12 -26.49 -9.32
C ASN A 267 22.01 -27.30 -10.61
N SER A 268 22.99 -27.15 -11.51
CA SER A 268 23.06 -27.89 -12.77
C SER A 268 23.05 -29.42 -12.59
N SER A 269 23.41 -29.92 -11.40
CA SER A 269 23.40 -31.33 -11.01
C SER A 269 22.03 -31.90 -10.63
N THR A 270 21.01 -31.07 -10.34
CA THR A 270 19.72 -31.55 -9.78
C THR A 270 18.74 -32.05 -10.85
N ARG A 271 19.08 -31.94 -12.14
CA ARG A 271 18.24 -32.45 -13.26
C ARG A 271 18.63 -33.84 -13.78
N GLN A 272 19.70 -34.45 -13.30
CA GLN A 272 20.11 -35.80 -13.73
C GLN A 272 19.44 -36.95 -12.94
N ALA A 273 18.63 -36.64 -11.93
CA ALA A 273 17.88 -37.64 -11.17
C ALA A 273 16.37 -37.45 -11.37
N LYS A 274 15.90 -37.57 -12.62
CA LYS A 274 14.52 -37.91 -12.94
C LYS A 274 14.45 -38.60 -14.29
#